data_AF-K6UDL4-F1
#
_entry.id   AF-K6UDL4-F1
#
_cell.length_a   1.000
_cell.length_b   1.000
_cell.length_c   1.000
_cell.angle_alpha   90.00
_cell.angle_beta   90.00
_cell.angle_gamma   90.00
#
_symmetry.space_group_name_H-M   'P 1'
#
loop_
_entity.id
_entity.type
_entity.pdbx_description
1 polymer ?
#
loop_
_entity_poly.entity_id
_entity_poly.type
_entity_poly.pdbx_seq_one_letter_code
_entity_poly.pdbx_strand_id
1 'polypeptide(L)'
;MLKKEEKNYYFSQSVIFHMLRKHYGNAIYEYVTNEKIPLDVYINLRNNDQQKNVAIEFNGRTHYVLVLTKGGYSTDAVHYTMKQNCNTKYKMWILSNLNFYTISVPYYYWNGLHECQKEQHLLHAMQIL
;
A
#
# COMPACT_ATOMS: atom_id res chain seq x y z
N MET A 1 -36.35 -0.92 -11.09
CA MET A 1 -35.20 0.01 -11.03
C MET A 1 -34.37 -0.39 -9.82
N LEU A 2 -33.31 -1.21 -10.01
CA LEU A 2 -32.43 -1.63 -8.92
C LEU A 2 -31.68 -0.39 -8.42
N LYS A 3 -31.90 0.00 -7.17
CA LYS A 3 -31.07 1.01 -6.50
C LYS A 3 -29.64 0.49 -6.54
N LYS A 4 -28.79 1.07 -7.37
CA LYS A 4 -27.33 0.92 -7.24
C LYS A 4 -27.01 1.40 -5.84
N GLU A 5 -26.56 0.49 -4.97
CA GLU A 5 -25.89 0.90 -3.75
C GLU A 5 -24.80 1.89 -4.16
N GLU A 6 -24.91 3.14 -3.70
CA GLU A 6 -23.80 4.09 -3.71
C GLU A 6 -22.75 3.58 -2.72
N LYS A 7 -22.06 2.49 -3.08
CA LYS A 7 -20.75 2.21 -2.53
C LYS A 7 -19.83 3.26 -3.13
N ASN A 8 -19.79 4.41 -2.49
CA ASN A 8 -18.67 5.33 -2.59
C ASN A 8 -17.44 4.47 -2.28
N TYR A 9 -16.74 4.05 -3.33
CA TYR A 9 -15.39 3.55 -3.22
C TYR A 9 -14.57 4.75 -2.74
N TYR A 10 -14.57 4.98 -1.43
CA TYR A 10 -13.55 5.83 -0.82
C TYR A 10 -12.22 5.34 -1.40
N PHE A 11 -11.51 6.25 -2.07
CA PHE A 11 -10.18 5.95 -2.60
C PHE A 11 -9.39 5.31 -1.45
N SER A 12 -8.90 4.08 -1.64
CA SER A 12 -8.36 3.29 -0.52
C SER A 12 -7.23 4.02 0.20
N GLN A 13 -6.51 4.89 -0.51
CA GLN A 13 -5.52 5.83 0.00
C GLN A 13 -6.11 6.81 1.04
N SER A 14 -7.28 7.40 0.76
CA SER A 14 -8.01 8.26 1.71
C SER A 14 -8.47 7.49 2.94
N VAL A 15 -8.94 6.24 2.80
CA VAL A 15 -9.30 5.40 3.95
C VAL A 15 -8.07 5.13 4.84
N ILE A 16 -6.96 4.74 4.22
CA ILE A 16 -5.69 4.50 4.91
C ILE A 16 -5.24 5.77 5.65
N PHE A 17 -5.30 6.93 4.98
CA PHE A 17 -5.01 8.22 5.58
C PHE A 17 -5.88 8.49 6.81
N HIS A 18 -7.20 8.36 6.70
CA HIS A 18 -8.10 8.62 7.82
C HIS A 18 -7.89 7.66 8.98
N MET A 19 -7.61 6.38 8.73
CA MET A 19 -7.24 5.43 9.78
C MET A 19 -5.95 5.87 10.48
N LEU A 20 -4.88 6.12 9.73
CA LEU A 20 -3.60 6.52 10.29
C LEU A 20 -3.67 7.87 11.02
N ARG A 21 -4.42 8.84 10.51
CA ARG A 21 -4.55 10.18 11.10
C ARG A 21 -5.18 10.16 12.49
N LYS A 22 -6.03 9.17 12.80
CA LYS A 22 -6.59 8.98 14.16
C LYS A 22 -5.51 8.69 15.20
N HIS A 23 -4.44 8.01 14.81
CA HIS A 23 -3.35 7.58 15.70
C HIS A 23 -2.10 8.45 15.57
N TYR A 24 -1.86 9.00 14.38
CA TYR A 24 -0.71 9.81 14.02
C TYR A 24 -1.18 11.17 13.50
N GLY A 25 -1.30 12.14 14.41
CA GLY A 25 -1.77 13.50 14.13
C GLY A 25 -0.87 14.33 13.20
N ASN A 26 0.20 13.75 12.64
CA ASN A 26 1.08 14.35 11.65
C ASN A 26 1.08 13.59 10.31
N ALA A 27 0.18 12.64 10.10
CA ALA A 27 0.00 11.98 8.81
C ALA A 27 -0.41 13.01 7.73
N ILE A 28 0.18 12.90 6.54
CA ILE A 28 -0.06 13.77 5.39
C ILE A 28 -0.57 12.91 4.22
N TYR A 29 -1.70 13.30 3.64
CA TYR A 29 -2.28 12.68 2.45
C TYR A 29 -1.61 13.24 1.19
N GLU A 30 -1.31 12.38 0.20
CA GLU A 30 -0.74 12.78 -1.10
C GLU A 30 0.51 13.67 -0.96
N TYR A 31 1.46 13.24 -0.12
CA TYR A 31 2.71 13.96 0.09
C TYR A 31 3.65 13.83 -1.11
N VAL A 32 4.31 14.92 -1.50
CA VAL A 32 5.34 14.91 -2.56
C VAL A 32 6.70 15.15 -1.92
N THR A 33 7.65 14.23 -2.15
CA THR A 33 9.03 14.38 -1.63
C THR A 33 9.77 15.54 -2.31
N ASN A 34 10.93 15.91 -1.77
CA ASN A 34 11.80 16.92 -2.36
C ASN A 34 12.25 16.52 -3.79
N GLU A 35 12.45 15.23 -4.01
CA GLU A 35 12.79 14.58 -5.28
C GLU A 35 11.58 14.41 -6.21
N LYS A 36 10.44 14.99 -5.86
CA LYS A 36 9.19 14.99 -6.64
C LYS A 36 8.54 13.62 -6.80
N ILE A 37 8.74 12.74 -5.83
CA ILE A 37 8.08 11.44 -5.78
C ILE A 37 6.76 11.59 -5.02
N PRO A 38 5.60 11.28 -5.64
CA PRO A 38 4.32 11.31 -4.93
C PRO A 38 4.20 10.09 -4.04
N LEU A 39 3.74 10.28 -2.80
CA LEU A 39 3.42 9.23 -1.83
C LEU A 39 1.93 9.25 -1.52
N ASP A 40 1.34 8.09 -1.26
CA ASP A 40 -0.09 8.05 -0.94
C ASP A 40 -0.37 8.62 0.46
N VAL A 41 0.39 8.16 1.46
CA VAL A 41 0.37 8.73 2.81
C VAL A 41 1.79 8.78 3.37
N TYR A 42 2.13 9.91 3.99
CA TYR A 42 3.42 10.13 4.65
C TYR A 42 3.22 10.35 6.15
N ILE A 43 4.12 9.77 6.96
CA ILE A 43 4.19 10.01 8.40
C ILE A 43 5.66 10.19 8.81
N ASN A 44 5.96 11.24 9.57
CA ASN A 44 7.26 11.39 10.23
C ASN A 44 7.16 10.85 11.66
N LEU A 45 7.72 9.68 11.94
CA LEU A 45 7.73 9.15 13.31
C LEU A 45 8.94 9.72 14.06
N ARG A 46 8.72 10.19 15.29
CA ARG A 46 9.79 10.63 16.20
C ARG A 46 9.86 9.69 17.39
N ASN A 47 10.97 8.98 17.54
CA ASN A 47 11.25 8.15 18.72
C ASN A 47 12.69 8.43 19.17
N ASN A 48 12.86 8.85 20.44
CA ASN A 48 14.16 9.00 21.11
C ASN A 48 15.26 9.57 20.20
N ASP A 49 15.08 10.82 19.77
CA ASP A 49 15.96 11.61 18.89
C ASP A 49 16.14 11.11 17.44
N GLN A 50 15.52 9.99 17.07
CA GLN A 50 15.48 9.51 15.68
C GLN A 50 14.18 9.91 14.99
N GLN A 51 14.31 10.42 13.76
CA GLN A 51 13.19 10.68 12.86
C GLN A 51 13.15 9.59 11.78
N LYS A 52 12.01 8.92 11.64
CA LYS A 52 11.76 7.94 10.57
C LYS A 52 10.74 8.52 9.60
N ASN A 53 11.13 8.61 8.33
CA ASN A 53 10.21 8.94 7.24
C ASN A 53 9.48 7.66 6.82
N VAL A 54 8.17 7.63 6.99
CA VAL A 54 7.35 6.47 6.63
C VAL A 54 6.48 6.82 5.44
N ALA A 55 6.64 6.06 4.36
CA ALA A 55 5.75 6.08 3.20
C ALA A 55 4.79 4.90 3.29
N ILE A 56 3.49 5.16 3.25
CA ILE A 56 2.45 4.12 3.18
C ILE A 56 1.87 4.18 1.77
N GLU A 57 1.97 3.07 1.05
CA GLU A 57 1.72 2.98 -0.39
C GLU A 57 0.63 1.96 -0.70
N PHE A 58 -0.51 2.43 -1.22
CA PHE A 58 -1.59 1.55 -1.65
C PHE A 58 -1.34 1.04 -3.07
N ASN A 59 -0.94 -0.21 -3.16
CA ASN A 59 -0.75 -0.88 -4.43
C ASN A 59 -2.10 -1.36 -4.95
N GLY A 60 -2.83 -0.49 -5.66
CA GLY A 60 -4.07 -0.81 -6.37
C GLY A 60 -3.91 -1.87 -7.48
N ARG A 61 -5.01 -2.30 -8.12
CA ARG A 61 -4.99 -3.37 -9.16
C ARG A 61 -3.99 -3.14 -10.29
N THR A 62 -3.83 -1.89 -10.72
CA THR A 62 -2.91 -1.48 -11.81
C THR A 62 -1.43 -1.63 -11.45
N HIS A 63 -1.11 -1.80 -10.17
CA HIS A 63 0.25 -2.02 -9.67
C HIS A 63 0.75 -3.45 -9.88
N TYR A 64 -0.08 -4.33 -10.45
CA TYR A 64 0.21 -5.73 -10.69
C TYR A 64 0.03 -6.10 -12.16
N VAL A 65 0.83 -7.04 -12.63
CA VAL A 65 0.68 -7.74 -13.91
C VAL A 65 0.28 -9.19 -13.66
N LEU A 66 -0.59 -9.72 -14.54
CA LEU A 66 -0.92 -11.14 -14.56
C LEU A 66 0.24 -11.90 -15.22
N VAL A 67 0.80 -12.87 -14.51
CA VAL A 67 1.83 -13.78 -15.03
C VAL A 67 1.21 -15.16 -15.17
N LEU A 68 1.35 -15.74 -16.36
CA LEU A 68 0.97 -17.11 -16.65
C LEU A 68 2.23 -17.97 -16.68
N THR A 69 2.19 -19.09 -15.97
CA THR A 69 3.30 -20.04 -15.91
C THR A 69 2.74 -21.41 -16.28
N LYS A 70 3.26 -22.01 -17.36
CA LYS A 70 2.89 -23.38 -17.71
C LYS A 70 3.55 -24.32 -16.69
N GLY A 71 2.77 -25.28 -16.16
CA GLY A 71 3.31 -26.40 -15.40
C GLY A 71 4.38 -27.15 -16.20
N GLY A 72 5.26 -27.87 -15.50
CA GLY A 72 6.32 -28.66 -16.14
C GLY A 72 5.78 -29.73 -17.10
N TYR A 73 6.69 -30.50 -17.70
CA TYR A 73 6.46 -31.42 -18.82
C TYR A 73 5.31 -32.44 -18.70
N SER A 74 4.68 -32.62 -17.53
CA SER A 74 3.63 -33.64 -17.29
C SER A 74 2.25 -33.08 -16.97
N THR A 75 2.06 -31.76 -16.85
CA THR A 75 0.73 -31.17 -16.60
C THR A 75 0.49 -29.97 -17.50
N ASP A 76 -0.55 -30.03 -18.35
CA ASP A 76 -1.06 -28.88 -19.11
C ASP A 76 -1.74 -27.81 -18.23
N ALA A 77 -1.46 -27.83 -16.92
CA ALA A 77 -1.95 -26.84 -15.99
C ALA A 77 -1.29 -25.48 -16.25
N VAL A 78 -2.11 -24.46 -16.43
CA VAL A 78 -1.65 -23.06 -16.49
C VAL A 78 -1.87 -22.44 -15.11
N HIS A 79 -0.79 -21.98 -14.49
CA HIS A 79 -0.83 -21.28 -13.22
C HIS A 79 -0.86 -19.77 -13.44
N TYR A 80 -1.80 -19.10 -12.76
CA TYR A 80 -2.00 -17.65 -12.84
C TYR A 80 -1.53 -17.01 -11.54
N THR A 81 -0.73 -15.96 -11.63
CA THR A 81 -0.28 -15.22 -10.44
C THR A 81 -0.19 -13.74 -10.73
N MET A 82 -0.72 -12.92 -9.83
CA MET A 82 -0.54 -11.47 -9.88
C MET A 82 0.83 -11.12 -9.27
N LYS A 83 1.71 -10.49 -10.05
CA LYS A 83 3.01 -9.99 -9.57
C LYS A 83 3.05 -8.47 -9.65
N GLN A 84 3.69 -7.82 -8.70
CA GLN A 84 3.92 -6.37 -8.79
C GLN A 84 4.65 -6.03 -10.09
N ASN A 85 4.17 -4.99 -10.77
CA ASN A 85 4.76 -4.49 -12.00
C ASN A 85 6.11 -3.79 -11.73
N CYS A 86 6.84 -3.48 -12.80
CA CYS A 86 8.14 -2.82 -12.73
C CYS A 86 8.08 -1.43 -12.08
N ASN A 87 7.07 -0.63 -12.38
CA ASN A 87 6.92 0.72 -11.83
C ASN A 87 6.73 0.72 -10.31
N THR A 88 5.90 -0.19 -9.80
CA THR A 88 5.69 -0.39 -8.34
C THR A 88 6.99 -0.75 -7.65
N LYS A 89 7.73 -1.72 -8.20
CA LYS A 89 9.03 -2.15 -7.66
C LYS A 89 10.06 -1.03 -7.73
N TYR A 90 10.09 -0.29 -8.83
CA TYR A 90 11.02 0.81 -9.03
C TYR A 90 10.76 1.96 -8.05
N LYS A 91 9.50 2.34 -7.82
CA LYS A 91 9.13 3.33 -6.80
C LYS A 91 9.61 2.89 -5.42
N MET A 92 9.33 1.64 -5.02
CA MET A 92 9.79 1.10 -3.74
C MET A 92 11.32 1.12 -3.61
N TRP A 93 12.05 0.81 -4.68
CA TRP A 93 13.50 0.88 -4.71
C TRP A 93 14.02 2.32 -4.55
N ILE A 94 13.40 3.31 -5.22
CA ILE A 94 13.80 4.71 -5.03
C ILE A 94 13.55 5.14 -3.57
N LEU A 95 12.38 4.84 -3.00
CA LEU A 95 12.05 5.19 -1.63
C LEU A 95 13.04 4.58 -0.61
N SER A 96 13.47 3.33 -0.83
CA SER A 96 14.50 2.73 0.03
C SER A 96 15.86 3.43 -0.05
N ASN A 97 16.18 4.07 -1.18
CA ASN A 97 17.41 4.86 -1.33
C ASN A 97 17.28 6.29 -0.77
N LEU A 98 16.06 6.76 -0.50
CA LEU A 98 15.78 8.07 0.09
C LEU A 98 15.53 8.01 1.61
N ASN A 99 15.92 6.92 2.27
CA ASN A 99 15.73 6.68 3.70
C ASN A 99 14.25 6.71 4.15
N PHE A 100 13.35 6.24 3.28
CA PHE A 100 11.97 5.98 3.66
C PHE A 100 11.79 4.52 4.09
N TYR A 101 11.15 4.33 5.24
CA TYR A 101 10.50 3.08 5.58
C TYR A 101 9.20 2.98 4.77
N THR A 102 9.07 1.96 3.95
CA THR A 102 7.89 1.81 3.08
C THR A 102 6.99 0.70 3.59
N ILE A 103 5.75 1.04 3.95
CA ILE A 103 4.68 0.08 4.19
C ILE A 103 3.88 -0.04 2.91
N SER A 104 3.97 -1.20 2.27
CA SER A 104 3.14 -1.50 1.10
C SER A 104 1.82 -2.13 1.52
N VAL A 105 0.70 -1.61 1.03
CA VAL A 105 -0.65 -2.13 1.26
C VAL A 105 -1.17 -2.78 -0.04
N PRO A 106 -1.11 -4.13 -0.17
CA PRO A 106 -1.51 -4.82 -1.40
C PRO A 106 -3.02 -4.82 -1.60
N TYR A 107 -3.52 -4.47 -2.80
CA TYR A 107 -4.95 -4.45 -3.12
C TYR A 107 -5.68 -5.74 -2.76
N TYR A 108 -5.14 -6.89 -3.15
CA TYR A 108 -5.82 -8.18 -2.99
C TYR A 108 -5.92 -8.60 -1.53
N TYR A 109 -4.88 -8.30 -0.74
CA TYR A 109 -4.90 -8.55 0.70
C TYR A 109 -5.84 -7.56 1.41
N TRP A 110 -5.69 -6.26 1.14
CA TRP A 110 -6.49 -5.19 1.73
C TRP A 110 -8.00 -5.40 1.54
N ASN A 111 -8.43 -5.80 0.35
CA ASN A 111 -9.85 -6.01 0.07
C ASN A 111 -10.42 -7.32 0.65
N GLY A 112 -9.56 -8.25 1.10
CA GLY A 112 -9.98 -9.42 1.85
C GLY A 112 -10.24 -9.15 3.34
N LEU A 113 -9.87 -7.96 3.84
CA LEU A 113 -9.99 -7.61 5.25
C LEU A 113 -11.27 -6.83 5.57
N HIS A 114 -11.85 -7.10 6.74
CA HIS A 114 -12.83 -6.22 7.38
C HIS A 114 -12.17 -4.93 7.90
N GLU A 115 -12.98 -3.90 8.18
CA GLU A 115 -12.48 -2.58 8.57
C GLU A 115 -11.60 -2.59 9.82
N CYS A 116 -11.99 -3.32 10.87
CA CYS A 116 -11.18 -3.45 12.09
C CYS A 116 -9.83 -4.13 11.82
N GLN A 117 -9.79 -5.12 10.92
CA GLN A 117 -8.57 -5.83 10.54
C GLN A 117 -7.64 -4.95 9.71
N LYS A 118 -8.20 -4.08 8.86
CA LYS A 118 -7.44 -3.10 8.07
C LYS A 118 -6.67 -2.12 8.97
N GLU A 119 -7.36 -1.55 9.96
CA GLU A 119 -6.75 -0.62 10.91
C GLU A 119 -5.69 -1.33 11.77
N GLN A 120 -6.00 -2.51 12.31
CA GLN A 120 -5.03 -3.32 13.07
C GLN A 120 -3.79 -3.68 12.24
N HIS A 121 -3.97 -4.04 10.97
CA HIS A 121 -2.87 -4.36 10.06
C HIS A 121 -1.93 -3.16 9.87
N LEU A 122 -2.48 -1.97 9.63
CA LEU A 122 -1.70 -0.74 9.50
C LEU A 122 -0.93 -0.41 10.79
N LEU A 123 -1.59 -0.49 11.95
CA LEU A 123 -0.94 -0.20 13.23
C LEU A 123 0.16 -1.20 13.56
N HIS A 124 -0.06 -2.48 13.30
CA HIS A 124 0.97 -3.50 13.49
C HIS A 124 2.18 -3.26 12.58
N ALA A 125 1.95 -2.94 11.30
CA ALA A 125 3.04 -2.61 10.37
C ALA A 125 3.84 -1.38 10.84
N MET A 126 3.17 -0.36 11.38
CA MET A 126 3.82 0.84 11.94
C MET A 126 4.65 0.54 13.20
N GLN A 127 4.28 -0.45 14.01
CA GLN A 127 5.02 -0.83 15.23
C GLN A 127 6.33 -1.57 14.95
N ILE A 128 6.45 -2.24 13.81
CA ILE A 128 7.63 -3.03 13.44
C ILE A 128 8.75 -2.15 12.83
N LEU A 129 8.46 -0.87 12.53
CA LEU A 129 9.39 0.08 11.94
C LEU A 129 10.48 0.57 12.91
#